data_AF-K1S4S9-F1
#
_entry.id   AF-K1S4S9-F1
#
_cell.length_a   1.000
_cell.length_b   1.000
_cell.length_c   1.000
_cell.angle_alpha   90.00
_cell.angle_beta   90.00
_cell.angle_gamma   90.00
#
_symmetry.space_group_name_H-M   'P 1'
#
loop_
_entity.id
_entity.type
_entity.pdbx_description
1 polymer ?
#
loop_
_entity_poly.entity_id
_entity_poly.type
_entity_poly.pdbx_seq_one_letter_code
_entity_poly.pdbx_strand_id
1 'polypeptide(L)'
;MEIYQPQFDSVTLSLGDDSFDSNETLLKAQKGKKKINSALAQRTYYAGRYAYLCCSGYSTSRLYGMWTGEFNTGWGSKYTMDANVNLQTSSMNTSNMSRSPIGYAYFILRQLPDWEENAYATHG
;
A
#
# COMPACT_ATOMS: atom_id res chain seq x y z
N MET A 1 -15.94 -5.91 -11.11
CA MET A 1 -15.42 -6.84 -10.09
C MET A 1 -14.47 -7.88 -10.67
N GLU A 2 -14.67 -8.32 -11.93
CA GLU A 2 -13.89 -9.37 -12.59
C GLU A 2 -12.36 -9.20 -12.57
N ILE A 3 -11.84 -7.96 -12.55
CA ILE A 3 -10.39 -7.71 -12.55
C ILE A 3 -9.79 -7.69 -11.13
N TYR A 4 -10.54 -7.21 -10.14
CA TYR A 4 -10.02 -6.94 -8.79
C TYR A 4 -10.26 -8.10 -7.83
N GLN A 5 -11.43 -8.73 -7.89
CA GLN A 5 -11.80 -9.83 -6.99
C GLN A 5 -10.78 -10.98 -7.05
N PRO A 6 -10.36 -11.47 -8.25
CA PRO A 6 -9.41 -12.58 -8.31
C PRO A 6 -8.04 -12.24 -7.72
N GLN A 7 -7.59 -10.98 -7.82
CA GLN A 7 -6.32 -10.55 -7.25
C GLN A 7 -6.40 -10.37 -5.73
N PHE A 8 -7.53 -9.89 -5.21
CA PHE A 8 -7.72 -9.76 -3.77
C PHE A 8 -7.75 -11.15 -3.11
N ASP A 9 -8.55 -12.06 -3.66
CA ASP A 9 -8.78 -13.43 -3.15
C ASP A 9 -7.60 -14.38 -3.41
N SER A 10 -6.60 -13.95 -4.18
CA SER A 10 -5.43 -14.75 -4.57
C SER A 10 -4.53 -15.20 -3.41
N VAL A 11 -4.76 -14.68 -2.21
CA VAL A 11 -4.02 -15.05 -1.00
C VAL A 11 -4.98 -15.05 0.20
N THR A 12 -4.80 -16.05 1.05
CA THR A 12 -5.53 -16.19 2.31
C THR A 12 -4.54 -16.19 3.47
N LEU A 13 -4.87 -15.45 4.52
CA LEU A 13 -4.24 -15.51 5.84
C LEU A 13 -5.31 -15.87 6.87
N SER A 14 -5.07 -16.94 7.64
CA SER A 14 -5.89 -17.34 8.78
C SER A 14 -4.99 -17.42 10.02
N LEU A 15 -5.35 -16.68 11.07
CA LEU A 15 -4.61 -16.61 12.35
C LEU A 15 -5.45 -17.08 13.56
N GLY A 16 -6.53 -17.81 13.27
CA GLY A 16 -7.54 -18.25 14.23
C GLY A 16 -8.93 -18.12 13.63
N ASP A 17 -9.95 -18.15 14.49
CA ASP A 17 -11.34 -18.01 14.08
C ASP A 17 -11.64 -16.58 13.59
N ASP A 18 -12.58 -16.49 12.65
CA ASP A 18 -13.07 -15.20 12.19
C ASP A 18 -13.77 -14.46 13.33
N SER A 19 -13.39 -13.19 13.52
CA SER A 19 -14.05 -12.28 14.45
C SER A 19 -14.94 -11.30 13.68
N PHE A 20 -16.18 -11.17 14.15
CA PHE A 20 -17.15 -10.17 13.69
C PHE A 20 -17.14 -8.89 14.54
N ASP A 21 -16.19 -8.75 15.47
CA ASP A 21 -16.04 -7.54 16.28
C ASP A 21 -15.77 -6.33 15.38
N SER A 22 -16.23 -5.15 15.78
CA SER A 22 -15.91 -3.91 15.05
C SER A 22 -14.42 -3.56 15.12
N ASN A 23 -13.96 -2.71 14.20
CA ASN A 23 -12.57 -2.24 14.20
C ASN A 23 -12.23 -1.51 15.50
N GLU A 24 -13.16 -0.70 16.02
CA GLU A 24 -12.99 0.05 17.27
C GLU A 24 -12.81 -0.89 18.45
N THR A 25 -13.57 -1.99 18.50
CA THR A 25 -13.47 -3.00 19.56
C THR A 25 -12.10 -3.70 19.51
N LEU A 26 -11.67 -4.17 18.34
CA LEU A 26 -10.37 -4.82 18.18
C LEU A 26 -9.20 -3.90 18.51
N LEU A 27 -9.26 -2.64 18.07
CA LEU A 27 -8.22 -1.63 18.37
C LEU A 27 -8.16 -1.33 19.87
N LYS A 28 -9.31 -1.19 20.54
CA LYS A 28 -9.38 -1.02 21.99
C LYS A 28 -8.78 -2.23 22.72
N ALA A 29 -9.10 -3.44 22.27
CA ALA A 29 -8.58 -4.68 22.86
C ALA A 29 -7.05 -4.83 22.69
N GLN A 30 -6.49 -4.40 21.57
CA GLN A 30 -5.04 -4.42 21.30
C GLN A 30 -4.27 -3.38 22.12
N LYS A 31 -4.87 -2.22 22.40
CA LYS A 31 -4.16 -1.07 22.98
C LYS A 31 -3.41 -1.43 24.27
N GLY A 32 -2.10 -1.21 24.27
CA GLY A 32 -1.22 -1.48 25.41
C GLY A 32 -0.88 -2.96 25.66
N LYS A 33 -1.28 -3.88 24.77
CA LYS A 33 -0.95 -5.31 24.89
C LYS A 33 0.31 -5.64 24.09
N LYS A 34 1.16 -6.50 24.67
CA LYS A 34 2.39 -7.01 24.02
C LYS A 34 2.13 -8.11 22.99
N LYS A 35 1.13 -8.96 23.23
CA LYS A 35 0.70 -9.99 22.29
C LYS A 35 -0.27 -9.36 21.29
N ILE A 36 -0.03 -9.58 19.99
CA ILE A 36 -0.94 -9.11 18.95
C ILE A 36 -2.23 -9.94 18.96
N ASN A 37 -3.36 -9.25 18.84
CA ASN A 37 -4.67 -9.85 18.65
C ASN A 37 -4.74 -10.40 17.22
N SER A 38 -4.96 -11.71 17.09
CA SER A 38 -4.99 -12.41 15.78
C SER A 38 -6.02 -11.83 14.82
N ALA A 39 -7.24 -11.53 15.28
CA ALA A 39 -8.29 -10.98 14.45
C ALA A 39 -7.91 -9.59 13.91
N LEU A 40 -7.31 -8.74 14.76
CA LEU A 40 -6.83 -7.43 14.33
C LEU A 40 -5.69 -7.57 13.30
N ALA A 41 -4.74 -8.48 13.52
CA ALA A 41 -3.63 -8.71 12.60
C ALA A 41 -4.13 -9.19 11.23
N GLN A 42 -5.03 -10.18 11.21
CA GLN A 42 -5.65 -10.71 9.99
C GLN A 42 -6.42 -9.61 9.24
N ARG A 43 -7.24 -8.83 9.95
CA ARG A 43 -7.98 -7.73 9.33
C ARG A 43 -7.08 -6.62 8.80
N THR A 44 -6.01 -6.29 9.52
CA THR A 44 -5.02 -5.30 9.07
C THR A 44 -4.29 -5.77 7.82
N TYR A 45 -3.95 -7.06 7.73
CA TYR A 45 -3.36 -7.67 6.53
C TYR A 45 -4.27 -7.51 5.31
N TYR A 46 -5.56 -7.88 5.42
CA TYR A 46 -6.52 -7.71 4.33
C TYR A 46 -6.80 -6.24 4.00
N ALA A 47 -6.83 -5.34 5.00
CA ALA A 47 -6.97 -3.91 4.76
C ALA A 47 -5.77 -3.34 3.97
N GLY A 48 -4.55 -3.76 4.31
CA GLY A 48 -3.34 -3.38 3.58
C GLY A 48 -3.35 -3.88 2.13
N ARG A 49 -3.73 -5.15 1.92
CA ARG A 49 -3.92 -5.73 0.58
C ARG A 49 -4.95 -4.94 -0.23
N TYR A 50 -6.11 -4.66 0.35
CA TYR A 50 -7.17 -3.89 -0.28
C TYR A 50 -6.67 -2.51 -0.67
N ALA A 51 -6.04 -1.80 0.26
CA ALA A 51 -5.55 -0.45 0.02
C ALA A 51 -4.49 -0.41 -1.09
N TYR A 52 -3.59 -1.39 -1.11
CA TYR A 52 -2.56 -1.48 -2.13
C TYR A 52 -3.14 -1.77 -3.52
N LEU A 53 -4.11 -2.69 -3.60
CA LEU A 53 -4.80 -3.00 -4.86
C LEU A 53 -5.52 -1.76 -5.42
N CYS A 54 -6.19 -0.96 -4.57
CA CYS A 54 -6.83 0.29 -4.97
C CYS A 54 -5.84 1.32 -5.55
N CYS A 55 -4.59 1.32 -5.07
CA CYS A 55 -3.55 2.24 -5.51
C CYS A 55 -2.67 1.67 -6.64
N SER A 56 -3.03 0.51 -7.21
CA SER A 56 -2.22 -0.20 -8.21
C SER A 56 -2.73 -0.01 -9.65
N GLY A 57 -1.85 -0.26 -10.63
CA GLY A 57 -2.19 -0.28 -12.06
C GLY A 57 -1.54 0.86 -12.84
N TYR A 58 -2.04 2.09 -12.72
CA TYR A 58 -1.47 3.24 -13.46
C TYR A 58 -0.18 3.79 -12.83
N SER A 59 -0.12 3.77 -11.51
CA SER A 59 1.02 4.25 -10.73
C SER A 59 1.20 3.35 -9.51
N THR A 60 2.23 3.64 -8.72
CA THR A 60 2.35 3.11 -7.35
C THR A 60 1.63 4.01 -6.35
N SER A 61 1.49 3.53 -5.11
CA SER A 61 1.00 4.32 -3.99
C SER A 61 1.94 5.49 -3.66
N ARG A 62 1.35 6.58 -3.19
CA ARG A 62 2.01 7.76 -2.62
C ARG A 62 1.60 7.91 -1.15
N LEU A 63 2.14 8.92 -0.45
CA LEU A 63 1.59 9.28 0.87
C LEU A 63 0.07 9.44 0.76
N TYR A 64 -0.67 8.88 1.73
CA TYR A 64 -2.15 8.79 1.76
C TYR A 64 -2.78 7.87 0.70
N GLY A 65 -2.00 7.17 -0.12
CA GLY A 65 -2.52 6.34 -1.21
C GLY A 65 -3.25 7.20 -2.25
N MET A 66 -4.50 6.85 -2.56
CA MET A 66 -5.38 7.64 -3.43
C MET A 66 -6.35 8.55 -2.67
N TRP A 67 -6.36 8.49 -1.34
CA TRP A 67 -7.37 9.17 -0.51
C TRP A 67 -6.82 10.47 0.05
N THR A 68 -7.40 11.60 -0.35
CA THR A 68 -7.16 12.90 0.28
C THR A 68 -8.46 13.67 0.36
N GLY A 69 -8.68 14.37 1.48
CA GLY A 69 -9.80 15.29 1.69
C GLY A 69 -9.35 16.73 1.92
N GLU A 70 -8.07 17.04 1.68
CA GLU A 70 -7.45 18.31 2.05
C GLU A 70 -6.64 18.89 0.89
N PHE A 71 -6.61 20.22 0.79
CA PHE A 71 -5.80 20.93 -0.20
C PHE A 71 -4.31 21.01 0.20
N ASN A 72 -4.01 21.10 1.50
CA ASN A 72 -2.65 21.21 2.02
C ASN A 72 -2.28 20.00 2.88
N THR A 73 -2.25 18.84 2.23
CA THR A 73 -1.90 17.56 2.85
C THR A 73 -0.49 17.58 3.45
N GLY A 74 -0.28 16.83 4.54
CA GLY A 74 1.06 16.61 5.10
C GLY A 74 2.04 16.10 4.03
N TRP A 75 3.20 16.77 3.94
CA TRP A 75 4.24 16.52 2.93
C TRP A 75 3.73 16.54 1.47
N GLY A 76 2.62 17.25 1.21
CA GLY A 76 2.02 17.37 -0.11
C GLY A 76 1.45 16.07 -0.68
N SER A 77 1.27 15.03 0.14
CA SER A 77 0.76 13.73 -0.32
C SER A 77 1.61 13.12 -1.46
N LYS A 78 2.90 13.44 -1.49
CA LYS A 78 3.83 13.17 -2.59
C LYS A 78 4.38 11.74 -2.55
N TYR A 79 5.15 11.41 -3.59
CA TYR A 79 6.03 10.25 -3.62
C TYR A 79 7.33 10.58 -2.90
N THR A 80 7.45 10.13 -1.66
CA THR A 80 8.65 10.29 -0.85
C THR A 80 9.52 9.03 -0.99
N MET A 81 10.61 9.16 -1.74
CA MET A 81 11.37 8.04 -2.32
C MET A 81 12.48 7.48 -1.41
N ASP A 82 12.85 8.18 -0.35
CA ASP A 82 13.90 7.79 0.60
C ASP A 82 13.44 6.75 1.64
N ALA A 83 12.13 6.53 1.80
CA ALA A 83 11.59 5.42 2.59
C ALA A 83 10.13 5.07 2.24
N ASN A 84 9.25 6.07 2.11
CA ASN A 84 7.81 5.83 2.13
C ASN A 84 7.30 5.02 0.94
N VAL A 85 7.75 5.33 -0.28
CA VAL A 85 7.36 4.55 -1.48
C VAL A 85 7.83 3.10 -1.35
N ASN A 86 9.03 2.86 -0.79
CA ASN A 86 9.56 1.51 -0.57
C ASN A 86 8.70 0.73 0.44
N LEU A 87 8.28 1.36 1.53
CA LEU A 87 7.39 0.73 2.51
C LEU A 87 6.01 0.42 1.90
N GLN A 88 5.43 1.35 1.15
CA GLN A 88 4.12 1.19 0.52
C GLN A 88 4.09 0.10 -0.56
N THR A 89 5.25 -0.22 -1.15
CA THR A 89 5.40 -1.24 -2.19
C THR A 89 6.04 -2.53 -1.70
N SER A 90 6.40 -2.60 -0.42
CA SER A 90 7.13 -3.75 0.17
C SER A 90 6.42 -5.09 0.00
N SER A 91 5.10 -5.10 -0.09
CA SER A 91 4.30 -6.31 -0.28
C SER A 91 4.14 -6.74 -1.75
N MET A 92 4.71 -6.00 -2.72
CA MET A 92 4.53 -6.25 -4.15
C MET A 92 4.74 -7.71 -4.53
N ASN A 93 5.86 -8.29 -4.11
CA ASN A 93 6.22 -9.66 -4.47
C ASN A 93 5.47 -10.74 -3.68
N THR A 94 4.86 -10.39 -2.54
CA THR A 94 4.15 -11.35 -1.67
C THR A 94 2.62 -11.21 -1.77
N SER A 95 2.14 -10.19 -2.46
CA SER A 95 0.72 -9.86 -2.57
C SER A 95 -0.03 -10.72 -3.59
N ASN A 96 0.66 -11.30 -4.58
CA ASN A 96 0.05 -11.99 -5.73
C ASN A 96 -0.95 -11.08 -6.51
N MET A 97 -0.66 -9.78 -6.58
CA MET A 97 -1.45 -8.78 -7.31
C MET A 97 -0.68 -8.34 -8.55
N SER A 98 -1.04 -8.87 -9.72
CA SER A 98 -0.32 -8.59 -10.98
C SER A 98 -0.32 -7.12 -11.38
N ARG A 99 -1.31 -6.34 -10.95
CA ARG A 99 -1.39 -4.89 -11.23
C ARG A 99 -0.38 -4.05 -10.45
N SER A 100 0.06 -4.53 -9.29
CA SER A 100 0.99 -3.83 -8.41
C SER A 100 2.38 -3.62 -9.03
N PRO A 101 3.07 -4.66 -9.55
CA PRO A 101 4.36 -4.47 -10.23
C PRO A 101 4.24 -3.65 -11.52
N ILE A 102 3.13 -3.79 -12.27
CA ILE A 102 2.87 -2.99 -13.48
C ILE A 102 2.81 -1.49 -13.14
N GLY A 103 2.01 -1.13 -12.12
CA GLY A 103 1.90 0.27 -11.69
C GLY A 103 3.19 0.86 -11.15
N TYR A 104 4.01 0.05 -10.46
CA TYR A 104 5.32 0.48 -10.02
C TYR A 104 6.30 0.69 -11.17
N ALA A 105 6.35 -0.23 -12.15
CA ALA A 105 7.18 -0.08 -13.34
C ALA A 105 6.78 1.18 -14.14
N TYR A 106 5.49 1.40 -14.38
CA TYR A 106 5.01 2.63 -15.04
C TYR A 106 5.30 3.90 -14.25
N PHE A 107 5.31 3.83 -12.92
CA PHE A 107 5.75 4.94 -12.11
C PHE A 107 7.22 5.26 -12.38
N ILE A 108 8.14 4.29 -12.27
CA ILE A 108 9.58 4.51 -12.50
C ILE A 108 9.85 5.00 -13.94
N LEU A 109 9.30 4.32 -14.94
CA LEU A 109 9.56 4.64 -16.35
C LEU A 109 9.14 6.07 -16.73
N ARG A 110 8.10 6.62 -16.08
CA ARG A 110 7.69 8.01 -16.32
C ARG A 110 8.62 9.04 -15.70
N GLN A 111 9.39 8.67 -14.68
CA GLN A 111 10.36 9.57 -14.03
C GLN A 111 11.72 9.55 -14.72
N LEU A 112 12.03 8.50 -15.49
CA LEU A 112 13.36 8.32 -16.09
C LEU A 112 13.83 9.54 -16.91
N PRO A 113 13.03 10.16 -17.80
CA PRO A 113 13.48 11.32 -18.55
C PRO A 113 13.85 12.50 -17.64
N ASP A 114 13.04 12.78 -16.60
CA ASP A 114 13.33 13.83 -15.64
C ASP A 114 14.59 13.51 -14.83
N TRP A 115 14.84 12.24 -14.50
CA TRP A 115 16.04 11.83 -13.79
C TRP A 115 17.30 11.92 -14.66
N GLU A 116 17.21 11.59 -15.94
CA GLU A 116 18.29 11.78 -16.91
C GLU A 116 18.64 13.26 -17.07
N GLU A 117 17.64 14.13 -17.22
CA GLU A 117 17.84 15.59 -17.28
C GLU A 117 18.48 16.12 -15.99
N ASN A 118 17.97 15.71 -14.83
CA ASN A 118 18.53 16.12 -13.55
C ASN A 118 19.97 15.62 -13.37
N ALA A 119 20.26 14.38 -13.74
CA ALA A 119 21.61 13.82 -13.66
C ALA A 119 22.59 14.62 -14.52
N TYR A 120 22.22 14.95 -15.77
CA TYR A 120 23.04 15.81 -16.64
C TYR A 120 23.25 17.21 -16.04
N ALA A 121 22.18 17.82 -15.52
CA ALA A 121 22.22 19.16 -14.97
C ALA A 121 23.04 19.27 -13.67
N THR A 122 23.08 18.22 -12.84
CA THR A 122 23.75 18.26 -11.52
C THR A 122 25.07 17.50 -11.45
N HIS A 123 25.33 16.58 -12.39
CA HIS A 123 26.49 15.68 -12.35
C HIS A 123 27.28 15.55 -13.66
N GLY A 124 26.80 16.14 -14.78
CA GLY A 124 27.50 16.19 -16.08
C GLY A 124 27.27 14.97 -16.97
#